data_AF-A0A3N4JGQ5-F1
#
_entry.id   AF-A0A3N4JGQ5-F1
#
_cell.length_a   1.000
_cell.length_b   1.000
_cell.length_c   1.000
_cell.angle_alpha   90.00
_cell.angle_beta   90.00
_cell.angle_gamma   90.00
#
_symmetry.space_group_name_H-M   'P 1'
#
loop_
_entity.id
_entity.type
_entity.pdbx_description
1 polymer ?
#
loop_
_entity_poly.entity_id
_entity_poly.type
_entity_poly.pdbx_seq_one_letter_code
_entity_poly.pdbx_strand_id
1 'polypeptide(L)'
;MINNIPAELLLNILSYLDNLEPISSTSQSLSLATRDFRTHELRARLANITHVELLMRIWSPPTFFRRGGSSYGSGGYFTRPQDLHNILCDPDMFSRIEAYLGSLERRAYVAARVAEYVMTIVSFNSFRTSAEMRFYAMRIVIELWSPQARFSHDIDGRWLNLGDDSGLIDVHVEDDYVLNLPRDVQAAMLSVYDALAQNLRPPFYSSSRRRHGGRASEGEGIWLYRLIVKEGMDAVLHMIEQRSGR
;
A
#
# COMPACT_ATOMS: atom_id res chain seq x y z
N MET A 1 36.23 27.58 -0.25
CA MET A 1 36.85 26.26 -0.53
C MET A 1 35.84 25.22 -1.01
N ILE A 2 34.59 25.21 -0.53
CA ILE A 2 33.56 24.23 -0.94
C ILE A 2 33.05 24.43 -2.38
N ASN A 3 33.06 25.66 -2.91
CA ASN A 3 32.57 25.97 -4.27
C ASN A 3 33.40 25.39 -5.42
N ASN A 4 34.57 24.79 -5.15
CA ASN A 4 35.45 24.21 -6.16
C ASN A 4 35.46 22.67 -6.13
N ILE A 5 34.59 22.04 -5.34
CA ILE A 5 34.52 20.58 -5.23
C ILE A 5 33.58 20.05 -6.33
N PRO A 6 34.00 19.04 -7.11
CA PRO A 6 33.15 18.38 -8.09
C PRO A 6 31.87 17.84 -7.44
N ALA A 7 30.73 17.95 -8.14
CA ALA A 7 29.43 17.57 -7.61
C ALA A 7 29.42 16.13 -7.04
N GLU A 8 30.13 15.19 -7.68
CA GLU A 8 30.24 13.79 -7.24
C GLU A 8 30.90 13.62 -5.87
N LEU A 9 31.99 14.34 -5.60
CA LEU A 9 32.66 14.33 -4.30
C LEU A 9 31.80 15.00 -3.23
N LEU A 10 31.04 16.02 -3.63
CA LEU A 10 30.15 16.75 -2.75
C LEU A 10 28.93 15.88 -2.36
N LEU A 11 28.33 15.16 -3.31
CA LEU A 11 27.27 14.17 -3.08
C LEU A 11 27.75 13.04 -2.14
N ASN A 12 28.98 12.57 -2.32
CA ASN A 12 29.57 11.53 -1.48
C ASN A 12 29.89 12.02 -0.06
N ILE A 13 30.13 13.32 0.15
CA ILE A 13 30.30 13.91 1.49
C ILE A 13 28.92 14.10 2.15
N LEU A 14 27.93 14.57 1.38
CA LEU A 14 26.56 14.77 1.87
C LEU A 14 25.88 13.45 2.28
N SER A 15 26.23 12.32 1.65
CA SER A 15 25.69 11.00 2.01
C SER A 15 26.15 10.47 3.38
N TYR A 16 27.16 11.08 4.01
CA TYR A 16 27.61 10.73 5.37
C TYR A 16 27.04 11.64 6.46
N LEU A 17 26.19 12.62 6.11
CA LEU A 17 25.67 13.59 7.05
C LEU A 17 24.19 13.33 7.33
N ASP A 18 23.87 12.90 8.55
CA ASP A 18 22.51 12.59 9.00
C ASP A 18 21.57 13.81 9.00
N ASN A 19 22.11 15.04 8.98
CA ASN A 19 21.31 16.25 9.02
C ASN A 19 21.91 17.39 8.15
N LEU A 20 21.31 17.60 6.96
CA LEU A 20 21.80 18.54 5.95
C LEU A 20 21.17 19.95 6.04
N GLU A 21 20.19 20.14 6.92
CA GLU A 21 19.50 21.42 7.13
C GLU A 21 20.44 22.60 7.43
N PRO A 22 21.41 22.51 8.37
CA PRO A 22 22.23 23.66 8.73
C PRO A 22 23.24 24.06 7.65
N ILE A 23 23.57 23.16 6.71
CA ILE A 23 24.62 23.36 5.70
C ILE A 23 24.02 23.98 4.44
N SER A 24 22.78 23.62 4.11
CA SER A 24 22.05 24.13 2.94
C SER A 24 21.80 25.64 2.96
N SER A 25 21.78 26.29 4.13
CA SER A 25 21.54 27.74 4.26
C SER A 25 22.79 28.60 4.03
N THR A 26 23.99 27.99 3.99
CA THR A 26 25.27 28.71 4.00
C THR A 26 25.87 28.96 2.61
N SER A 27 25.43 28.24 1.56
CA SER A 27 25.87 28.47 0.18
C SER A 27 24.83 28.01 -0.83
N GLN A 28 24.58 28.82 -1.85
CA GLN A 28 23.64 28.49 -2.94
C GLN A 28 24.05 27.23 -3.70
N SER A 29 25.36 26.99 -3.89
CA SER A 29 25.88 25.76 -4.53
C SER A 29 25.60 24.51 -3.69
N LEU A 30 25.76 24.61 -2.37
CA LEU A 30 25.49 23.52 -1.42
C LEU A 30 23.99 23.22 -1.31
N SER A 31 23.16 24.25 -1.31
CA SER A 31 21.70 24.11 -1.37
C SER A 31 21.26 23.33 -2.62
N LEU A 32 21.79 23.68 -3.79
CA LEU A 32 21.50 22.99 -5.04
C LEU A 32 22.00 21.53 -5.03
N ALA A 33 23.23 21.28 -4.57
CA ALA A 33 23.78 19.93 -4.49
C ALA A 33 23.01 19.04 -3.49
N THR A 34 22.63 19.58 -2.33
CA THR A 34 21.80 18.90 -1.33
C THR A 34 20.42 18.55 -1.89
N ARG A 35 19.83 19.48 -2.65
CA ARG A 35 18.54 19.26 -3.32
C ARG A 35 18.64 18.16 -4.37
N ASP A 36 19.68 18.19 -5.20
CA ASP A 36 19.86 17.22 -6.27
C ASP A 36 20.14 15.81 -5.72
N PHE A 37 20.92 15.72 -4.63
CA PHE A 37 21.11 14.48 -3.86
C PHE A 37 19.79 13.90 -3.36
N ARG A 38 19.01 14.70 -2.62
CA ARG A 38 17.72 14.28 -2.05
C ARG A 38 16.72 13.89 -3.12
N THR A 39 16.73 14.59 -4.26
CA THR A 39 15.88 14.26 -5.41
C THR A 39 16.28 12.92 -6.02
N HIS A 40 17.58 12.65 -6.14
CA HIS A 40 18.08 11.37 -6.61
C HIS A 40 17.73 10.23 -5.66
N GLU A 41 17.90 10.43 -4.35
CA GLU A 41 17.53 9.46 -3.32
C GLU A 41 16.03 9.14 -3.36
N LEU A 42 15.17 10.16 -3.46
CA LEU A 42 13.73 9.98 -3.63
C LEU A 42 13.41 9.11 -4.86
N ARG A 43 14.03 9.42 -6.00
CA ARG A 43 13.82 8.66 -7.26
C ARG A 43 14.22 7.20 -7.11
N ALA A 44 15.39 6.96 -6.52
CA ALA A 44 15.90 5.62 -6.30
C ALA A 44 14.94 4.81 -5.40
N ARG A 45 14.47 5.41 -4.31
CA ARG A 45 13.50 4.76 -3.41
C ARG A 45 12.17 4.46 -4.08
N LEU A 46 11.57 5.45 -4.74
CA LEU A 46 10.30 5.26 -5.47
C LEU A 46 10.42 4.19 -6.56
N ALA A 47 11.55 4.11 -7.27
CA ALA A 47 11.81 3.09 -8.28
C ALA A 47 11.93 1.67 -7.69
N ASN A 48 12.38 1.56 -6.44
CA ASN A 48 12.53 0.27 -5.76
C ASN A 48 11.22 -0.27 -5.17
N ILE A 49 10.20 0.57 -5.01
CA ILE A 49 8.89 0.14 -4.49
C ILE A 49 8.12 -0.57 -5.59
N THR A 50 7.93 -1.88 -5.44
CA THR A 50 7.09 -2.66 -6.37
C THR A 50 5.64 -2.22 -6.24
N HIS A 51 4.95 -2.05 -7.38
CA HIS A 51 3.56 -1.53 -7.45
C HIS A 51 3.37 -0.12 -6.86
N VAL A 52 4.40 0.75 -6.91
CA VAL A 52 4.33 2.12 -6.36
C VAL A 52 3.13 2.92 -6.86
N GLU A 53 2.78 2.83 -8.15
CA GLU A 53 1.63 3.55 -8.72
C GLU A 53 0.30 3.08 -8.11
N LEU A 54 0.14 1.77 -7.89
CA LEU A 54 -1.05 1.22 -7.26
C LEU A 54 -1.14 1.62 -5.79
N LEU A 55 -0.01 1.57 -5.07
CA LEU A 55 0.05 2.00 -3.67
C LEU A 55 -0.29 3.50 -3.54
N MET A 56 0.26 4.35 -4.40
CA MET A 56 -0.08 5.78 -4.44
C MET A 56 -1.51 6.05 -4.88
N ARG A 57 -2.12 5.18 -5.69
CA ARG A 57 -3.54 5.31 -6.05
C ARG A 57 -4.44 5.03 -4.85
N ILE A 58 -4.17 3.96 -4.11
CA ILE A 58 -4.99 3.53 -2.96
C ILE A 58 -4.75 4.44 -1.76
N TRP A 59 -3.49 4.67 -1.39
CA TRP A 59 -3.09 5.57 -0.32
C TRP A 59 -2.55 6.85 -0.94
N SER A 60 -3.45 7.68 -1.46
CA SER A 60 -3.09 8.94 -2.10
C SER A 60 -2.23 9.82 -1.18
N PRO A 61 -1.21 10.52 -1.73
CA PRO A 61 -0.45 11.49 -0.97
C PRO A 61 -1.39 12.50 -0.30
N PRO A 62 -1.21 12.81 0.99
CA PRO A 62 -2.01 13.80 1.69
C PRO A 62 -2.11 15.14 0.96
N THR A 63 -3.26 15.82 1.12
CA THR A 63 -3.65 17.02 0.35
C THR A 63 -2.71 18.22 0.51
N PHE A 64 -1.84 18.24 1.53
CA PHE A 64 -0.77 19.25 1.70
C PHE A 64 0.26 19.21 0.58
N PHE A 65 0.30 18.12 -0.18
CA PHE A 65 1.13 18.04 -1.34
C PHE A 65 0.56 18.86 -2.52
N ARG A 66 -0.72 19.30 -2.54
CA ARG A 66 -1.28 20.07 -3.68
C ARG A 66 -0.30 21.10 -4.27
N ARG A 67 -0.03 20.95 -5.58
CA ARG A 67 0.63 21.98 -6.38
C ARG A 67 -0.10 23.29 -6.11
N GLY A 68 0.59 24.30 -5.56
CA GLY A 68 0.01 25.62 -5.32
C GLY A 68 -0.73 26.09 -6.57
N GLY A 69 -2.05 26.08 -6.51
CA GLY A 69 -2.90 26.53 -7.59
C GLY A 69 -2.77 28.04 -7.69
N SER A 70 -2.45 28.55 -8.88
CA SER A 70 -2.77 29.93 -9.21
C SER A 70 -4.27 30.15 -9.01
N SER A 71 -4.68 31.40 -8.72
CA SER A 71 -6.06 31.80 -8.41
C SER A 71 -7.11 31.48 -9.49
N TYR A 72 -6.73 30.82 -10.59
CA TYR A 72 -7.57 30.51 -11.74
C TYR A 72 -7.41 29.05 -12.25
N GLY A 73 -6.71 28.16 -11.55
CA GLY A 73 -6.48 26.79 -12.00
C GLY A 73 -6.86 25.73 -10.97
N SER A 74 -7.72 24.78 -11.36
CA SER A 74 -8.04 23.58 -10.59
C SER A 74 -6.74 22.80 -10.28
N GLY A 75 -6.27 22.90 -9.04
CA GLY A 75 -5.06 22.20 -8.58
C GLY A 75 -5.30 20.69 -8.54
N GLY A 76 -4.67 19.96 -9.45
CA GLY A 76 -4.72 18.50 -9.47
C GLY A 76 -4.04 17.86 -8.25
N TYR A 77 -4.58 16.73 -7.79
CA TYR A 77 -3.94 15.87 -6.81
C TYR A 77 -2.75 15.15 -7.43
N PHE A 78 -1.70 14.91 -6.64
CA PHE A 78 -0.59 14.09 -7.10
C PHE A 78 -0.99 12.64 -7.14
N THR A 79 -0.97 12.10 -8.35
CA THR A 79 -1.39 10.72 -8.62
C THR A 79 -0.24 9.90 -9.17
N ARG A 80 0.91 10.53 -9.46
CA ARG A 80 2.06 9.89 -10.08
C ARG A 80 3.34 10.12 -9.28
N PRO A 81 4.30 9.17 -9.30
CA PRO A 81 5.61 9.33 -8.65
C PRO A 81 6.36 10.59 -9.10
N GLN A 82 6.18 10.98 -10.37
CA GLN A 82 6.80 12.16 -10.99
C GLN A 82 6.36 13.48 -10.35
N ASP A 83 5.17 13.50 -9.76
CA ASP A 83 4.58 14.71 -9.18
C ASP A 83 5.21 15.09 -7.83
N LEU A 84 5.72 14.11 -7.09
CA LEU A 84 6.40 14.29 -5.79
C LEU A 84 7.72 15.09 -5.93
N HIS A 85 8.31 15.13 -7.13
CA HIS A 85 9.54 15.87 -7.40
C HIS A 85 9.40 17.38 -7.23
N ASN A 86 8.21 17.94 -7.43
CA ASN A 86 8.00 19.39 -7.38
C ASN A 86 7.91 19.93 -5.94
N ILE A 87 7.79 19.05 -4.93
CA ILE A 87 7.53 19.39 -3.53
C ILE A 87 8.79 19.34 -2.66
N LEU A 88 9.84 18.68 -3.16
CA LEU A 88 11.14 18.55 -2.49
C LEU A 88 11.86 19.90 -2.26
N CYS A 89 11.26 21.01 -2.70
CA CYS A 89 11.77 22.37 -2.53
C CYS A 89 11.36 23.01 -1.20
N ASP A 90 10.48 22.40 -0.41
CA ASP A 90 10.04 22.90 0.89
C ASP A 90 10.65 22.06 2.03
N PRO A 91 11.57 22.62 2.85
CA PRO A 91 12.16 21.93 4.00
C PRO A 91 11.11 21.39 4.98
N ASP A 92 10.00 22.10 5.17
CA ASP A 92 8.93 21.71 6.10
C ASP A 92 8.10 20.52 5.58
N MET A 93 8.16 20.26 4.28
CA MET A 93 7.49 19.13 3.62
C MET A 93 8.36 17.88 3.56
N PHE A 94 9.68 17.99 3.70
CA PHE A 94 10.60 16.86 3.56
C PHE A 94 10.28 15.74 4.56
N SER A 95 10.12 16.07 5.84
CA SER A 95 9.76 15.09 6.88
C SER A 95 8.44 14.37 6.59
N ARG A 96 7.48 15.06 5.96
CA ARG A 96 6.19 14.51 5.55
C ARG A 96 6.32 13.57 4.35
N ILE A 97 7.17 13.92 3.38
CA ILE A 97 7.50 13.06 2.23
C ILE A 97 8.17 11.77 2.74
N GLU A 98 9.16 11.89 3.62
CA GLU A 98 9.85 10.76 4.23
C GLU A 98 8.88 9.83 4.98
N ALA A 99 8.00 10.38 5.81
CA ALA A 99 6.99 9.60 6.52
C ALA A 99 6.02 8.90 5.56
N TYR A 100 5.58 9.60 4.50
CA TYR A 100 4.70 9.02 3.49
C TYR A 100 5.39 7.89 2.71
N LEU A 101 6.63 8.08 2.27
CA LEU A 101 7.43 7.05 1.60
C LEU A 101 7.64 5.84 2.50
N GLY A 102 8.06 6.05 3.75
CA GLY A 102 8.24 4.96 4.72
C GLY A 102 6.93 4.19 4.93
N SER A 103 5.78 4.89 4.88
CA SER A 103 4.46 4.27 4.91
C SER A 103 4.18 3.42 3.66
N LEU A 104 4.55 3.87 2.46
CA LEU A 104 4.42 3.08 1.22
C LEU A 104 5.36 1.87 1.21
N GLU A 105 6.61 2.05 1.62
CA GLU A 105 7.62 0.98 1.71
C GLU A 105 7.17 -0.11 2.69
N ARG A 106 6.64 0.27 3.85
CA ARG A 106 6.04 -0.69 4.80
C ARG A 106 4.90 -1.47 4.16
N ARG A 107 3.98 -0.80 3.47
CA ARG A 107 2.85 -1.49 2.82
C ARG A 107 3.32 -2.42 1.70
N ALA A 108 4.30 -2.00 0.91
CA ALA A 108 4.92 -2.84 -0.11
C ALA A 108 5.56 -4.08 0.51
N TYR A 109 6.29 -3.91 1.62
CA TYR A 109 6.90 -5.01 2.36
C TYR A 109 5.84 -5.99 2.90
N VAL A 110 4.82 -5.49 3.60
CA VAL A 110 3.73 -6.32 4.15
C VAL A 110 3.00 -7.07 3.03
N ALA A 111 2.67 -6.38 1.93
CA ALA A 111 2.02 -6.99 0.80
C ALA A 111 2.88 -8.08 0.15
N ALA A 112 4.19 -7.86 0.01
CA ALA A 112 5.12 -8.87 -0.51
C ALA A 112 5.15 -10.11 0.38
N ARG A 113 5.23 -9.93 1.71
CA ARG A 113 5.26 -11.04 2.68
C ARG A 113 3.98 -11.86 2.70
N VAL A 114 2.82 -11.19 2.67
CA VAL A 114 1.53 -11.88 2.57
C VAL A 114 1.38 -12.55 1.21
N ALA A 115 1.85 -11.93 0.13
CA ALA A 115 1.83 -12.54 -1.20
C ALA A 115 2.69 -13.81 -1.28
N GLU A 116 3.87 -13.83 -0.64
CA GLU A 116 4.69 -15.04 -0.53
C GLU A 116 3.93 -16.17 0.16
N TYR A 117 3.19 -15.88 1.22
CA TYR A 117 2.34 -16.87 1.87
C TYR A 117 1.16 -17.30 0.97
N VAL A 118 0.48 -16.35 0.34
CA VAL A 118 -0.65 -16.63 -0.58
C VAL A 118 -0.23 -17.57 -1.70
N MET A 119 0.98 -17.42 -2.24
CA MET A 119 1.51 -18.33 -3.27
C MET A 119 1.68 -19.79 -2.79
N THR A 120 1.68 -20.04 -1.48
CA THR A 120 1.73 -21.42 -0.93
C THR A 120 0.35 -22.07 -0.81
N ILE A 121 -0.72 -21.26 -0.80
CA ILE A 121 -2.10 -21.71 -0.56
C ILE A 121 -3.03 -21.49 -1.77
N VAL A 122 -2.65 -20.64 -2.72
CA VAL A 122 -3.39 -20.34 -3.95
C VAL A 122 -2.49 -20.53 -5.16
N SER A 123 -2.99 -21.26 -6.16
CA SER A 123 -2.29 -21.51 -7.41
C SER A 123 -2.76 -20.57 -8.52
N PHE A 124 -1.87 -19.71 -9.01
CA PHE A 124 -2.12 -18.85 -10.18
C PHE A 124 -1.62 -19.53 -11.47
N ASN A 125 -2.36 -20.53 -11.95
CA ASN A 125 -1.96 -21.41 -13.07
C ASN A 125 -1.74 -20.70 -14.42
N SER A 126 -2.10 -19.42 -14.54
CA SER A 126 -1.95 -18.61 -15.75
C SER A 126 -0.54 -18.07 -15.98
N PHE A 127 0.36 -18.13 -15.00
CA PHE A 127 1.69 -17.54 -15.08
C PHE A 127 2.78 -18.60 -15.22
N ARG A 128 3.82 -18.29 -16.01
CA ARG A 128 4.89 -19.26 -16.34
C ARG A 128 6.05 -19.19 -15.37
N THR A 129 6.28 -18.03 -14.75
CA THR A 129 7.41 -17.81 -13.85
C THR A 129 6.96 -17.49 -12.43
N SER A 130 7.78 -17.89 -11.44
CA SER A 130 7.56 -17.54 -10.03
C SER A 130 7.57 -16.02 -9.80
N ALA A 131 8.35 -15.27 -10.58
CA ALA A 131 8.41 -13.81 -10.50
C ALA A 131 7.09 -13.15 -10.94
N GLU A 132 6.51 -13.59 -12.06
CA GLU A 132 5.20 -13.11 -12.52
C GLU A 132 4.08 -13.45 -11.52
N MET A 133 4.10 -14.67 -10.98
CA MET A 133 3.16 -15.08 -9.93
C MET A 133 3.28 -14.20 -8.69
N ARG A 134 4.51 -13.94 -8.21
CA ARG A 134 4.75 -13.07 -7.06
C ARG A 134 4.28 -11.64 -7.32
N PHE A 135 4.59 -11.10 -8.48
CA PHE A 135 4.16 -9.76 -8.89
C PHE A 135 2.63 -9.67 -8.92
N TYR A 136 1.95 -10.66 -9.50
CA TYR A 136 0.49 -10.71 -9.53
C TYR A 136 -0.13 -10.91 -8.14
N ALA A 137 0.36 -11.87 -7.36
CA ALA A 137 -0.11 -12.11 -6.00
C ALA A 137 0.01 -10.86 -5.12
N MET A 138 1.14 -10.14 -5.21
CA MET A 138 1.33 -8.87 -4.52
C MET A 138 0.30 -7.82 -4.94
N ARG A 139 -0.02 -7.72 -6.24
CA ARG A 139 -1.10 -6.84 -6.72
C ARG A 139 -2.44 -7.21 -6.07
N ILE A 140 -2.79 -8.49 -6.06
CA ILE A 140 -4.07 -8.95 -5.48
C ILE A 140 -4.15 -8.63 -3.98
N VAL A 141 -3.06 -8.86 -3.23
CA VAL A 141 -2.98 -8.52 -1.81
C VAL A 141 -3.15 -7.01 -1.57
N ILE A 142 -2.54 -6.16 -2.42
CA ILE A 142 -2.69 -4.70 -2.34
C ILE A 142 -4.15 -4.29 -2.61
N GLU A 143 -4.77 -4.83 -3.66
CA GLU A 143 -6.18 -4.54 -3.98
C GLU A 143 -7.13 -5.01 -2.87
N LEU A 144 -6.85 -6.17 -2.25
CA LEU A 144 -7.59 -6.69 -1.10
C LEU A 144 -7.40 -5.82 0.16
N TRP A 145 -6.28 -5.11 0.28
CA TRP A 145 -6.00 -4.16 1.36
C TRP A 145 -6.61 -2.77 1.12
N SER A 146 -7.01 -2.45 -0.12
CA SER A 146 -7.64 -1.16 -0.47
C SER A 146 -8.83 -0.73 0.40
N PRO A 147 -9.68 -1.64 0.96
CA PRO A 147 -10.77 -1.25 1.84
C PRO A 147 -10.31 -0.47 3.07
N GLN A 148 -9.12 -0.75 3.62
CA GLN A 148 -8.62 0.00 4.78
C GLN A 148 -8.49 1.50 4.46
N ALA A 149 -7.94 1.84 3.29
CA ALA A 149 -7.78 3.24 2.89
C ALA A 149 -9.14 3.96 2.73
N ARG A 150 -10.16 3.23 2.28
CA ARG A 150 -11.47 3.79 1.93
C ARG A 150 -12.44 3.82 3.10
N PHE A 151 -12.32 2.88 4.03
CA PHE A 151 -13.33 2.61 5.04
C PHE A 151 -12.79 2.57 6.48
N SER A 152 -11.49 2.69 6.73
CA SER A 152 -10.96 2.72 8.12
C SER A 152 -11.47 3.92 8.93
N HIS A 153 -11.89 4.98 8.24
CA HIS A 153 -12.49 6.17 8.84
C HIS A 153 -14.00 6.05 9.05
N ASP A 154 -14.61 4.86 8.89
CA ASP A 154 -16.05 4.64 9.03
C ASP A 154 -16.55 5.06 10.42
N ILE A 155 -17.04 6.31 10.48
CA ILE A 155 -17.55 6.97 11.69
C ILE A 155 -18.89 6.36 12.09
N ASP A 156 -19.66 5.87 11.11
CA ASP A 156 -21.02 5.37 11.30
C ASP A 156 -21.05 3.88 11.73
N GLY A 157 -19.89 3.22 11.70
CA GLY A 157 -19.77 1.81 12.07
C GLY A 157 -20.54 0.87 11.14
N ARG A 158 -20.81 1.28 9.89
CA ARG A 158 -21.46 0.44 8.87
C ARG A 158 -20.77 -0.92 8.75
N TRP A 159 -19.43 -0.95 8.75
CA TRP A 159 -18.66 -2.19 8.62
C TRP A 159 -18.69 -3.07 9.87
N LEU A 160 -18.92 -2.47 11.04
CA LEU A 160 -19.16 -3.17 12.29
C LEU A 160 -20.56 -3.78 12.37
N ASN A 161 -21.53 -3.18 11.69
CA ASN A 161 -22.95 -3.52 11.76
C ASN A 161 -23.45 -4.37 10.57
N LEU A 162 -22.61 -4.66 9.57
CA LEU A 162 -22.92 -5.67 8.55
C LEU A 162 -23.31 -6.98 9.22
N GLY A 163 -24.35 -7.66 8.75
CA GLY A 163 -24.74 -8.96 9.30
C GLY A 163 -23.65 -10.01 9.07
N ASP A 164 -23.55 -11.00 9.96
CA ASP A 164 -22.63 -12.13 9.79
C ASP A 164 -23.05 -13.08 8.65
N ASP A 165 -24.26 -12.87 8.11
CA ASP A 165 -24.80 -13.59 6.94
C ASP A 165 -24.27 -13.02 5.61
N SER A 166 -23.61 -11.85 5.61
CA SER A 166 -23.03 -11.24 4.41
C SER A 166 -21.63 -11.80 4.14
N GLY A 167 -21.40 -12.25 2.91
CA GLY A 167 -20.10 -12.70 2.43
C GLY A 167 -19.29 -11.58 1.78
N LEU A 168 -18.02 -11.86 1.45
CA LEU A 168 -17.18 -10.91 0.71
C LEU A 168 -17.77 -10.56 -0.66
N ILE A 169 -18.39 -11.53 -1.33
CA ILE A 169 -19.01 -11.36 -2.65
C ILE A 169 -20.10 -10.27 -2.59
N ASP A 170 -20.94 -10.29 -1.55
CA ASP A 170 -22.03 -9.32 -1.39
C ASP A 170 -21.49 -7.89 -1.27
N VAL A 171 -20.38 -7.73 -0.54
CA VAL A 171 -19.68 -6.45 -0.41
C VAL A 171 -19.04 -6.02 -1.73
N HIS A 172 -18.38 -6.94 -2.44
CA HIS A 172 -17.72 -6.63 -3.71
C HIS A 172 -18.69 -6.23 -4.83
N VAL A 173 -19.91 -6.77 -4.84
CA VAL A 173 -20.94 -6.42 -5.83
C VAL A 173 -21.46 -4.99 -5.63
N GLU A 174 -21.44 -4.47 -4.40
CA GLU A 174 -21.86 -3.10 -4.08
C GLU A 174 -20.71 -2.07 -4.11
N ASP A 175 -19.46 -2.53 -4.28
CA ASP A 175 -18.28 -1.67 -4.21
C ASP A 175 -17.84 -1.18 -5.61
N ASP A 176 -18.18 0.07 -5.93
CA ASP A 176 -17.81 0.75 -7.19
C ASP A 176 -16.32 0.64 -7.53
N TYR A 177 -15.43 0.62 -6.53
CA TYR A 177 -13.99 0.46 -6.79
C TYR A 177 -13.70 -0.92 -7.37
N VAL A 178 -14.27 -1.96 -6.75
CA VAL A 178 -14.05 -3.37 -7.15
C VAL A 178 -14.71 -3.65 -8.49
N LEU A 179 -15.91 -3.10 -8.75
CA LEU A 179 -16.61 -3.24 -10.02
C LEU A 179 -15.81 -2.69 -11.22
N ASN A 180 -14.99 -1.66 -10.99
CA ASN A 180 -14.11 -1.06 -12.00
C ASN A 180 -12.79 -1.82 -12.20
N LEU A 181 -12.47 -2.81 -11.36
CA LEU A 181 -11.28 -3.65 -11.55
C LEU A 181 -11.51 -4.68 -12.67
N PRO A 182 -10.44 -5.14 -13.33
CA PRO A 182 -10.53 -6.26 -14.27
C PRO A 182 -11.14 -7.51 -13.63
N ARG A 183 -11.96 -8.28 -14.38
CA ARG A 183 -12.67 -9.45 -13.85
C ARG A 183 -11.75 -10.54 -13.30
N ASP A 184 -10.56 -10.70 -13.89
CA ASP A 184 -9.54 -11.63 -13.40
C ASP A 184 -9.04 -11.22 -12.01
N VAL A 185 -8.84 -9.92 -11.78
CA VAL A 185 -8.45 -9.37 -10.48
C VAL A 185 -9.56 -9.57 -9.45
N GLN A 186 -10.82 -9.31 -9.81
CA GLN A 186 -11.95 -9.52 -8.90
C GLN A 186 -12.05 -11.00 -8.46
N ALA A 187 -11.95 -11.94 -9.41
CA ALA A 187 -11.99 -13.37 -9.13
C ALA A 187 -10.79 -13.84 -8.30
N ALA A 188 -9.60 -13.31 -8.58
CA ALA A 188 -8.40 -13.60 -7.81
C ALA A 188 -8.48 -13.04 -6.38
N MET A 189 -9.05 -11.84 -6.18
CA MET A 189 -9.28 -11.27 -4.86
C MET A 189 -10.18 -12.16 -3.99
N LEU A 190 -11.28 -12.67 -4.56
CA LEU A 190 -12.15 -13.64 -3.88
C LEU A 190 -11.37 -14.91 -3.54
N SER A 191 -10.69 -15.51 -4.50
CA SER A 191 -9.92 -16.74 -4.30
C SER A 191 -8.84 -16.60 -3.20
N VAL A 192 -8.16 -15.46 -3.16
CA VAL A 192 -7.15 -15.15 -2.15
C VAL A 192 -7.79 -14.92 -0.78
N TYR A 193 -8.90 -14.20 -0.72
CA TYR A 193 -9.62 -13.98 0.52
C TYR A 193 -10.10 -15.30 1.13
N ASP A 194 -10.78 -16.13 0.34
CA ASP A 194 -11.34 -17.40 0.79
C ASP A 194 -10.22 -18.33 1.30
N ALA A 195 -9.11 -18.40 0.55
CA ALA A 195 -7.95 -19.19 0.96
C ALA A 195 -7.32 -18.66 2.25
N LEU A 196 -7.19 -17.33 2.42
CA LEU A 196 -6.70 -16.72 3.65
C LEU A 196 -7.66 -16.99 4.82
N ALA A 197 -8.97 -16.82 4.64
CA ALA A 197 -9.97 -17.06 5.67
C ALA A 197 -9.96 -18.52 6.15
N GLN A 198 -9.86 -19.47 5.23
CA GLN A 198 -9.74 -20.90 5.54
C GLN A 198 -8.45 -21.23 6.30
N ASN A 199 -7.31 -20.68 5.86
CA ASN A 199 -6.02 -20.94 6.50
C ASN A 199 -5.88 -20.23 7.85
N LEU A 200 -6.53 -19.07 8.04
CA LEU A 200 -6.53 -18.32 9.29
C LEU A 200 -7.56 -18.83 10.31
N ARG A 201 -8.43 -19.80 9.98
CA ARG A 201 -9.33 -20.52 10.93
C ARG A 201 -10.21 -19.54 11.80
N PRO A 202 -11.03 -19.97 12.79
CA PRO A 202 -11.96 -19.07 13.47
C PRO A 202 -11.28 -17.83 14.08
N PRO A 203 -11.91 -16.63 14.01
CA PRO A 203 -13.34 -16.39 13.70
C PRO A 203 -13.68 -16.24 12.21
N PHE A 204 -12.71 -16.31 11.30
CA PHE A 204 -12.91 -16.05 9.86
C PHE A 204 -13.58 -17.20 9.10
N TYR A 205 -13.58 -18.38 9.72
CA TYR A 205 -14.26 -19.56 9.22
C TYR A 205 -15.17 -20.10 10.33
N SER A 206 -16.48 -20.07 10.14
CA SER A 206 -17.39 -20.74 11.06
C SER A 206 -17.42 -22.22 10.71
N SER A 207 -16.92 -23.06 11.62
CA SER A 207 -17.07 -24.52 11.53
C SER A 207 -18.55 -25.00 11.67
N SER A 208 -19.53 -24.10 11.67
CA SER A 208 -20.95 -24.41 11.83
C SER A 208 -21.55 -25.04 10.57
N ARG A 209 -21.12 -26.27 10.29
CA ARG A 209 -21.87 -27.32 9.59
C ARG A 209 -23.09 -27.78 10.40
N ARG A 210 -23.81 -26.88 11.07
CA ARG A 210 -25.07 -27.22 11.75
C ARG A 210 -26.22 -26.96 10.80
N ARG A 211 -26.54 -28.04 10.06
CA ARG A 211 -27.89 -28.44 9.61
C ARG A 211 -28.93 -27.32 9.75
N HIS A 212 -29.21 -26.59 8.68
CA HIS A 212 -30.55 -26.12 8.28
C HIS A 212 -30.42 -25.46 6.89
N GLY A 213 -30.77 -26.20 5.83
CA GLY A 213 -31.31 -25.68 4.57
C GLY A 213 -30.59 -24.63 3.71
N GLY A 214 -29.45 -24.06 4.11
CA GLY A 214 -28.69 -23.05 3.36
C GLY A 214 -27.60 -23.67 2.48
N ARG A 215 -27.27 -23.02 1.36
CA ARG A 215 -26.36 -23.55 0.34
C ARG A 215 -24.96 -23.72 0.94
N ALA A 216 -24.27 -24.81 0.58
CA ALA A 216 -22.91 -25.11 1.02
C ALA A 216 -21.83 -24.11 0.52
N SER A 217 -22.21 -22.98 -0.09
CA SER A 217 -21.32 -21.88 -0.49
C SER A 217 -21.48 -20.60 0.36
N GLU A 218 -22.32 -20.61 1.40
CA GLU A 218 -22.67 -19.43 2.23
C GLU A 218 -21.89 -19.40 3.57
N GLY A 219 -20.63 -19.86 3.59
CA GLY A 219 -19.91 -20.22 4.83
C GLY A 219 -18.64 -19.43 5.16
N GLU A 220 -18.41 -18.27 4.56
CA GLU A 220 -17.18 -17.47 4.78
C GLU A 220 -17.56 -16.07 5.27
N GLY A 221 -17.45 -15.86 6.58
CA GLY A 221 -17.92 -14.62 7.20
C GLY A 221 -17.10 -13.40 6.78
N ILE A 222 -17.72 -12.22 6.84
CA ILE A 222 -17.10 -10.92 6.58
C ILE A 222 -16.01 -10.52 7.60
N TRP A 223 -15.71 -11.37 8.58
CA TRP A 223 -14.78 -11.07 9.68
C TRP A 223 -13.36 -10.74 9.22
N LEU A 224 -12.82 -11.44 8.21
CA LEU A 224 -11.48 -11.15 7.71
C LEU A 224 -11.49 -9.80 6.99
N TYR A 225 -12.57 -9.49 6.26
CA TYR A 225 -12.75 -8.20 5.63
C TYR A 225 -12.85 -7.07 6.67
N ARG A 226 -13.61 -7.27 7.75
CA ARG A 226 -13.67 -6.32 8.88
C ARG A 226 -12.30 -6.09 9.52
N LEU A 227 -11.50 -7.16 9.69
CA LEU A 227 -10.14 -7.05 10.20
C LEU A 227 -9.28 -6.20 9.24
N ILE A 228 -9.32 -6.49 7.94
CA ILE A 228 -8.57 -5.74 6.92
C ILE A 228 -9.00 -4.26 6.91
N VAL A 229 -10.29 -3.96 7.01
CA VAL A 229 -10.80 -2.58 7.07
C VAL A 229 -10.27 -1.83 8.30
N LYS A 230 -10.22 -2.48 9.47
CA LYS A 230 -9.83 -1.84 10.73
C LYS A 230 -8.32 -1.79 10.95
N GLU A 231 -7.67 -2.94 10.88
CA GLU A 231 -6.27 -3.11 11.28
C GLU A 231 -5.33 -3.22 10.07
N GLY A 232 -5.88 -3.53 8.89
CA GLY A 232 -5.10 -3.67 7.66
C GLY A 232 -4.43 -5.02 7.51
N MET A 233 -3.66 -5.15 6.44
CA MET A 233 -2.95 -6.38 6.11
C MET A 233 -1.75 -6.65 7.05
N ASP A 234 -1.31 -5.66 7.83
CA ASP A 234 -0.34 -5.86 8.93
C ASP A 234 -0.84 -6.90 9.95
N ALA A 235 -2.12 -6.83 10.34
CA ALA A 235 -2.72 -7.78 11.27
C ALA A 235 -2.80 -9.19 10.67
N VAL A 236 -3.14 -9.27 9.38
CA VAL A 236 -3.16 -10.54 8.63
C VAL A 236 -1.76 -11.16 8.59
N LEU A 237 -0.72 -10.37 8.28
CA LEU A 237 0.66 -10.83 8.29
C LEU A 237 1.07 -11.36 9.67
N HIS A 238 0.78 -10.60 10.73
CA HIS A 238 1.09 -11.03 12.09
C HIS A 238 0.42 -12.36 12.45
N MET A 239 -0.84 -12.57 12.03
CA MET A 239 -1.53 -13.85 12.23
C MET A 239 -0.91 -15.01 11.44
N ILE A 240 -0.43 -14.75 10.22
CA ILE A 240 0.31 -15.74 9.41
C ILE A 240 1.62 -16.12 10.12
N GLU A 241 2.39 -15.13 10.57
CA GLU A 241 3.69 -15.36 11.21
C GLU A 241 3.58 -16.11 12.55
N GLN A 242 2.57 -15.79 13.36
CA GLN A 242 2.28 -16.54 14.60
C GLN A 242 1.99 -18.02 14.37
N ARG A 243 1.51 -18.39 13.17
CA ARG A 243 1.20 -19.77 12.80
C ARG A 243 2.36 -20.49 12.17
N SER A 244 3.19 -19.79 11.39
CA SER A 244 4.39 -20.38 10.79
C SER A 244 5.49 -20.69 11.82
N GLY A 245 5.41 -20.12 13.03
CA GLY A 245 6.32 -20.42 14.14
C GLY A 245 5.92 -21.62 15.01
N ARG A 246 4.91 -22.41 14.61
CA ARG A 246 4.49 -23.67 15.25
C ARG A 246 4.71 -24.84 14.30
#